data_AF-K2Q297-F1
#
_entry.id   AF-K2Q297-F1
#
_cell.length_a   1.000
_cell.length_b   1.000
_cell.length_c   1.000
_cell.angle_alpha   90.00
_cell.angle_beta   90.00
_cell.angle_gamma   90.00
#
_symmetry.space_group_name_H-M   'P 1'
#
loop_
_entity.id
_entity.type
_entity.pdbx_description
1 polymer ?
#
loop_
_entity_poly.entity_id
_entity_poly.type
_entity_poly.pdbx_seq_one_letter_code
_entity_poly.pdbx_strand_id
1 'polypeptide(L)'
;MPTLKEVEFYLRGLWLLFKQDPSGFSYLDLSDRGAMRSFWAILWALPAILISFAWWRLLYLQGRPEGTETGAVFFFRLALVEASNWLFPLILLGVLCWTIGIGEKFASMVVVTNWLALPVSYSYGLLVLLMMFVPGLAGIVALLWFLLMITVIAALFRIMRMVVGEQLLMVSTIVLILLVPSMIIAELLERYLGVYPG
;
A
#
# COMPACT_ATOMS: atom_id res chain seq x y z
N MET A 1 17.04 10.92 0.77
CA MET A 1 16.24 10.26 -0.27
C MET A 1 17.02 9.08 -0.87
N PRO A 2 16.41 7.90 -1.02
CA PRO A 2 16.94 6.78 -1.79
C PRO A 2 17.08 7.11 -3.27
N THR A 3 18.20 6.75 -3.86
CA THR A 3 18.45 6.81 -5.31
C THR A 3 17.68 5.72 -6.04
N LEU A 4 17.48 5.87 -7.35
CA LEU A 4 16.80 4.85 -8.16
C LEU A 4 17.47 3.46 -8.05
N LYS A 5 18.81 3.42 -8.04
CA LYS A 5 19.55 2.18 -7.87
C LYS A 5 19.22 1.51 -6.53
N GLU A 6 19.17 2.26 -5.44
CA GLU A 6 18.81 1.71 -4.12
C GLU A 6 17.38 1.17 -4.12
N VAL A 7 16.44 1.85 -4.77
CA VAL A 7 15.06 1.34 -4.92
C VAL A 7 15.05 0.02 -5.70
N GLU A 8 15.78 -0.07 -6.81
CA GLU A 8 15.92 -1.31 -7.57
C GLU A 8 16.50 -2.45 -6.72
N PHE A 9 17.53 -2.15 -5.90
CA PHE A 9 18.08 -3.10 -4.93
C PHE A 9 17.00 -3.59 -3.95
N TYR A 10 16.19 -2.70 -3.37
CA TYR A 10 15.12 -3.07 -2.46
C TYR A 10 14.04 -3.93 -3.14
N LEU A 11 13.63 -3.57 -4.36
CA LEU A 11 12.65 -4.34 -5.13
C LEU A 11 13.15 -5.74 -5.49
N ARG A 12 14.44 -5.87 -5.81
CA ARG A 12 15.09 -7.16 -6.01
C ARG A 12 15.09 -8.00 -4.72
N GLY A 13 15.38 -7.38 -3.58
CA GLY A 13 15.28 -8.02 -2.26
C GLY A 13 13.89 -8.58 -2.00
N LEU A 14 12.85 -7.76 -2.20
CA LEU A 14 11.45 -8.17 -2.05
C LEU A 14 11.07 -9.30 -2.99
N TRP A 15 11.55 -9.30 -4.23
CA TRP A 15 11.29 -10.39 -5.18
C TRP A 15 11.91 -11.72 -4.75
N LEU A 16 13.15 -11.69 -4.24
CA LEU A 16 13.78 -12.87 -3.64
C LEU A 16 13.00 -13.35 -2.43
N LEU A 17 12.58 -12.44 -1.56
CA LEU A 17 11.77 -12.79 -0.40
C LEU A 17 10.40 -13.38 -0.80
N PHE A 18 9.76 -12.84 -1.82
CA PHE A 18 8.52 -13.40 -2.38
C PHE A 18 8.70 -14.84 -2.89
N LYS A 19 9.87 -15.15 -3.44
CA LYS A 19 10.28 -16.51 -3.84
C LYS A 19 10.71 -17.40 -2.68
N GLN A 20 10.62 -16.91 -1.44
CA GLN A 20 11.09 -17.60 -0.22
C GLN A 20 12.60 -17.83 -0.21
N ASP A 21 13.37 -16.93 -0.85
CA ASP A 21 14.83 -16.92 -0.81
C ASP A 21 15.32 -15.93 0.27
N PRO A 22 15.92 -16.42 1.38
CA PRO A 22 16.38 -15.58 2.48
C PRO A 22 17.53 -14.64 2.09
N SER A 23 18.23 -14.87 0.98
CA SER A 23 19.24 -13.93 0.47
C SER A 23 18.65 -12.55 0.19
N GLY A 24 17.34 -12.44 -0.03
CA GLY A 24 16.63 -11.18 -0.21
C GLY A 24 16.78 -10.21 0.96
N PHE A 25 16.99 -10.70 2.19
CA PHE A 25 17.21 -9.82 3.35
C PHE A 25 18.49 -8.98 3.22
N SER A 26 19.52 -9.49 2.54
CA SER A 26 20.79 -8.76 2.34
C SER A 26 20.66 -7.51 1.46
N TYR A 27 19.55 -7.40 0.71
CA TYR A 27 19.26 -6.28 -0.17
C TYR A 27 18.48 -5.17 0.55
N LEU A 28 17.94 -5.44 1.75
CA LEU A 28 17.11 -4.51 2.51
C LEU A 28 17.87 -3.95 3.71
N ASP A 29 17.78 -2.64 3.92
CA ASP A 29 18.24 -2.03 5.17
C ASP A 29 17.15 -2.24 6.24
N LEU A 30 17.31 -3.27 7.08
CA LEU A 30 16.35 -3.67 8.10
C LEU A 30 16.55 -2.97 9.46
N SER A 31 17.46 -1.99 9.53
CA SER A 31 17.71 -1.20 10.72
C SER A 31 16.59 -0.18 10.99
N ASP A 32 16.58 0.45 12.17
CA ASP A 32 15.68 1.57 12.47
C ASP A 32 15.84 2.73 11.48
N ARG A 33 17.09 2.98 11.06
CA ARG A 33 17.39 3.95 10.00
C ARG A 33 16.78 3.54 8.67
N GLY A 34 16.85 2.26 8.34
CA GLY A 34 16.22 1.66 7.17
C GLY A 34 14.69 1.83 7.19
N ALA A 35 14.06 1.61 8.35
CA ALA A 35 12.63 1.84 8.54
C ALA A 35 12.23 3.30 8.33
N MET A 36 12.98 4.26 8.87
CA MET A 36 12.74 5.68 8.58
C MET A 36 12.95 6.02 7.10
N ARG A 37 13.94 5.38 6.46
CA ARG A 37 14.24 5.58 5.03
C ARG A 37 13.17 4.97 4.12
N SER A 38 12.49 3.91 4.53
CA SER A 38 11.48 3.24 3.71
C SER A 38 10.23 4.09 3.46
N PHE A 39 9.93 5.08 4.32
CA PHE A 39 8.84 6.04 4.08
C PHE A 39 9.03 6.88 2.80
N TRP A 40 10.24 6.96 2.25
CA TRP A 40 10.45 7.54 0.92
C TRP A 40 9.71 6.77 -0.19
N ALA A 41 9.26 5.54 0.06
CA ALA A 41 8.39 4.80 -0.85
C ALA A 41 7.11 5.57 -1.18
N ILE A 42 6.56 6.39 -0.27
CA ILE A 42 5.41 7.28 -0.53
C ILE A 42 5.74 8.23 -1.68
N LEU A 43 6.92 8.87 -1.60
CA LEU A 43 7.36 9.84 -2.59
C LEU A 43 7.63 9.18 -3.95
N TRP A 44 8.17 7.96 -3.94
CA TRP A 44 8.33 7.16 -5.15
C TRP A 44 6.99 6.68 -5.73
N ALA A 45 5.97 6.46 -4.89
CA ALA A 45 4.63 6.07 -5.31
C ALA A 45 3.76 7.25 -5.78
N LEU A 46 4.19 8.50 -5.57
CA LEU A 46 3.42 9.71 -5.91
C LEU A 46 2.82 9.70 -7.33
N PRO A 47 3.54 9.30 -8.40
CA PRO A 47 2.93 9.25 -9.73
C PRO A 47 1.69 8.36 -9.79
N ALA A 48 1.73 7.18 -9.15
CA ALA A 48 0.60 6.27 -9.08
C ALA A 48 -0.53 6.81 -8.18
N ILE A 49 -0.18 7.46 -7.08
CA ILE A 49 -1.15 8.11 -6.18
C ILE A 49 -1.90 9.22 -6.92
N LEU A 50 -1.21 10.06 -7.70
CA LEU A 50 -1.82 11.14 -8.47
C LEU A 50 -2.76 10.61 -9.56
N ILE A 51 -2.42 9.48 -10.19
CA ILE A 51 -3.34 8.78 -11.11
C ILE A 51 -4.61 8.34 -10.37
N SER A 52 -4.47 7.76 -9.18
CA SER A 52 -5.61 7.37 -8.35
C SER A 52 -6.47 8.57 -7.95
N PHE A 53 -5.86 9.71 -7.59
CA PHE A 53 -6.60 10.94 -7.29
C PHE A 53 -7.37 11.49 -8.49
N ALA A 54 -6.78 11.43 -9.68
CA ALA A 54 -7.47 11.83 -10.91
C ALA A 54 -8.69 10.94 -11.18
N TRP A 55 -8.55 9.62 -11.00
CA TRP A 55 -9.65 8.69 -11.14
C TRP A 55 -10.74 8.92 -10.10
N TRP A 56 -10.36 9.10 -8.84
CA TRP A 56 -11.29 9.36 -7.75
C TRP A 56 -12.10 10.63 -7.97
N ARG A 57 -11.46 11.69 -8.48
CA ARG A 57 -12.14 12.91 -8.91
C ARG A 57 -13.17 12.63 -10.00
N LEU A 58 -12.85 11.80 -10.99
CA LEU A 58 -13.79 11.46 -12.06
C LEU A 58 -15.02 10.75 -11.51
N LEU A 59 -14.82 9.74 -10.66
CA LEU A 59 -15.92 9.03 -10.01
C LEU A 59 -16.78 9.97 -9.15
N TYR A 60 -16.14 10.85 -8.38
CA TYR A 60 -16.83 11.82 -7.53
C TYR A 60 -17.73 12.79 -8.31
N LEU A 61 -17.34 13.16 -9.52
CA LEU A 61 -18.09 14.06 -10.37
C LEU A 61 -19.22 13.36 -11.15
N GLN A 62 -19.09 12.06 -11.45
CA GLN A 62 -20.12 11.31 -12.19
C GLN A 62 -21.49 11.29 -11.47
N GLY A 63 -21.51 11.36 -10.13
CA GLY A 63 -22.74 11.40 -9.33
C GLY A 63 -23.28 12.79 -9.02
N ARG A 64 -22.75 13.87 -9.61
CA ARG A 64 -23.06 15.26 -9.22
C ARG A 64 -23.61 16.11 -10.37
N PRO A 65 -24.32 17.21 -10.05
CA PRO A 65 -24.81 18.15 -11.05
C PRO A 65 -23.68 18.69 -11.92
N GLU A 66 -23.98 18.91 -13.20
CA GLU A 66 -23.07 19.56 -14.14
C GLU A 66 -22.64 20.94 -13.60
N GLY A 67 -21.35 21.24 -13.69
CA GLY A 67 -20.75 22.45 -13.11
C GLY A 67 -20.24 22.30 -11.66
N THR A 68 -20.37 21.12 -11.04
CA THR A 68 -19.67 20.84 -9.77
C THR A 68 -18.16 20.85 -9.99
N GLU A 69 -17.45 21.75 -9.30
CA GLU A 69 -15.99 21.81 -9.35
C GLU A 69 -15.35 21.16 -8.11
N THR A 70 -14.16 20.58 -8.31
CA THR A 70 -13.29 20.14 -7.22
C THR A 70 -12.12 21.11 -7.08
N GLY A 71 -12.03 21.80 -5.94
CA GLY A 71 -10.90 22.68 -5.63
C GLY A 71 -9.74 21.98 -4.92
N ALA A 72 -8.71 22.73 -4.53
CA ALA A 72 -7.55 22.22 -3.80
C ALA A 72 -7.90 21.48 -2.50
N VAL A 73 -8.99 21.89 -1.82
CA VAL A 73 -9.49 21.25 -0.60
C VAL A 73 -9.90 19.79 -0.83
N PHE A 74 -10.41 19.45 -2.03
CA PHE A 74 -10.76 18.07 -2.37
C PHE A 74 -9.52 17.17 -2.40
N PHE A 75 -8.46 17.61 -3.09
CA PHE A 75 -7.20 16.87 -3.16
C PHE A 75 -6.46 16.83 -1.82
N PHE A 76 -6.56 17.89 -1.01
CA PHE A 76 -6.04 17.86 0.35
C PHE A 76 -6.72 16.77 1.19
N ARG A 77 -8.04 16.64 1.10
CA ARG A 77 -8.79 15.57 1.79
C ARG A 77 -8.39 14.18 1.28
N LEU A 78 -8.19 14.00 -0.03
CA LEU A 78 -7.64 12.74 -0.57
C LEU A 78 -6.23 12.46 -0.06
N ALA A 79 -5.38 13.48 0.06
CA ALA A 79 -4.06 13.32 0.65
C ALA A 79 -4.11 12.91 2.13
N LEU A 80 -5.13 13.34 2.89
CA LEU A 80 -5.34 12.87 4.26
C LEU A 80 -5.75 11.38 4.29
N VAL A 81 -6.65 10.96 3.40
CA VAL A 81 -7.03 9.53 3.25
C VAL A 81 -5.79 8.70 2.91
N GLU A 82 -5.00 9.14 1.94
CA GLU A 82 -3.77 8.47 1.54
C GLU A 82 -2.77 8.40 2.70
N ALA A 83 -2.51 9.52 3.39
CA ALA A 83 -1.63 9.53 4.55
C ALA A 83 -2.07 8.55 5.64
N SER A 84 -3.38 8.45 5.90
CA SER A 84 -3.94 7.47 6.82
C SER A 84 -3.72 6.02 6.35
N ASN A 85 -3.86 5.73 5.05
CA ASN A 85 -3.60 4.40 4.51
C ASN A 85 -2.15 3.94 4.67
N TRP A 86 -1.19 4.87 4.62
CA TRP A 86 0.23 4.56 4.87
C TRP A 86 0.57 4.42 6.35
N LEU A 87 0.01 5.28 7.21
CA LEU A 87 0.41 5.35 8.61
C LEU A 87 -0.39 4.44 9.53
N PHE A 88 -1.70 4.34 9.34
CA PHE A 88 -2.60 3.68 10.28
C PHE A 88 -2.30 2.18 10.45
N PRO A 89 -2.09 1.38 9.39
CA PRO A 89 -1.74 -0.04 9.55
C PRO A 89 -0.39 -0.24 10.27
N LEU A 90 0.58 0.65 10.04
CA LEU A 90 1.89 0.58 10.68
C LEU A 90 1.83 0.96 12.17
N ILE A 91 0.97 1.90 12.55
CA ILE A 91 0.72 2.24 13.96
C ILE A 91 0.13 1.02 14.67
N LEU A 92 -0.90 0.40 14.09
CA LEU A 92 -1.51 -0.81 14.65
C LEU A 92 -0.52 -1.97 14.72
N LEU A 93 0.32 -2.14 13.70
CA LEU A 93 1.40 -3.11 13.71
C LEU A 93 2.38 -2.84 14.85
N GLY A 94 2.77 -1.59 15.07
CA GLY A 94 3.68 -1.21 16.16
C GLY A 94 3.10 -1.53 17.53
N VAL A 95 1.81 -1.22 17.75
CA VAL A 95 1.08 -1.58 18.97
C VAL A 95 1.07 -3.10 19.16
N LEU A 96 0.77 -3.87 18.10
CA LEU A 96 0.79 -5.33 18.16
C LEU A 96 2.18 -5.87 18.53
N CYS A 97 3.24 -5.38 17.87
CA CYS A 97 4.61 -5.83 18.12
C CYS A 97 5.02 -5.59 19.57
N TRP A 98 4.61 -4.44 20.12
CA TRP A 98 4.85 -4.08 21.50
C TRP A 98 4.08 -5.00 22.47
N THR A 99 2.81 -5.30 22.20
CA THR A 99 1.99 -6.13 23.10
C THR A 99 2.41 -7.60 23.14
N ILE A 100 2.92 -8.15 22.03
CA ILE A 100 3.34 -9.56 21.95
C ILE A 100 4.85 -9.77 22.12
N GLY A 101 5.62 -8.69 22.33
CA GLY A 101 7.05 -8.77 22.63
C GLY A 101 7.96 -9.08 21.43
N ILE A 102 7.56 -8.70 20.21
CA ILE A 102 8.39 -8.85 18.98
C ILE A 102 8.86 -7.50 18.42
N GLY A 103 9.06 -6.51 19.29
CA GLY A 103 9.43 -5.15 18.92
C GLY A 103 10.66 -5.06 18.02
N GLU A 104 11.66 -5.94 18.18
CA GLU A 104 12.85 -5.95 17.31
C GLU A 104 12.55 -6.24 15.83
N LYS A 105 11.41 -6.86 15.52
CA LYS A 105 11.00 -7.18 14.13
C LYS A 105 10.24 -6.04 13.48
N PHE A 106 9.80 -5.04 14.26
CA PHE A 106 8.97 -3.94 13.77
C PHE A 106 9.65 -3.18 12.62
N ALA A 107 10.92 -2.79 12.79
CA ALA A 107 11.68 -2.09 11.75
C ALA A 107 11.72 -2.89 10.44
N SER A 108 11.98 -4.20 10.52
CA SER A 108 12.00 -5.08 9.35
C SER A 108 10.65 -5.14 8.64
N MET A 109 9.55 -5.24 9.40
CA MET A 109 8.21 -5.26 8.83
C MET A 109 7.82 -3.94 8.18
N VAL A 110 8.18 -2.80 8.78
CA VAL A 110 7.96 -1.47 8.19
C VAL A 110 8.73 -1.32 6.87
N VAL A 111 9.99 -1.75 6.83
CA VAL A 111 10.83 -1.70 5.62
C VAL A 111 10.20 -2.51 4.50
N VAL A 112 9.85 -3.76 4.77
CA VAL A 112 9.24 -4.66 3.79
C VAL A 112 7.92 -4.10 3.28
N THR A 113 7.01 -3.72 4.18
CA THR A 113 5.66 -3.26 3.81
C THR A 113 5.73 -1.97 2.97
N ASN A 114 6.55 -1.00 3.37
CA ASN A 114 6.66 0.27 2.63
C ASN A 114 7.24 0.07 1.23
N TRP A 115 8.31 -0.73 1.09
CA TRP A 115 8.88 -0.97 -0.23
C TRP A 115 8.00 -1.87 -1.10
N LEU A 116 7.24 -2.79 -0.50
CA LEU A 116 6.27 -3.62 -1.23
C LEU A 116 5.09 -2.80 -1.74
N ALA A 117 4.72 -1.72 -1.05
CA ALA A 117 3.67 -0.82 -1.52
C ALA A 117 4.01 -0.21 -2.90
N LEU A 118 5.29 0.01 -3.21
CA LEU A 118 5.70 0.62 -4.48
C LEU A 118 5.23 -0.16 -5.73
N PRO A 119 5.62 -1.43 -5.97
CA PRO A 119 5.13 -2.19 -7.12
C PRO A 119 3.61 -2.39 -7.08
N VAL A 120 3.00 -2.44 -5.90
CA VAL A 120 1.55 -2.55 -5.74
C VAL A 120 0.84 -1.28 -6.22
N SER A 121 1.28 -0.10 -5.79
CA SER A 121 0.74 1.19 -6.22
C SER A 121 0.84 1.36 -7.73
N TYR A 122 1.96 1.00 -8.35
CA TYR A 122 2.10 1.07 -9.80
C TYR A 122 1.22 0.06 -10.54
N SER A 123 1.06 -1.16 -10.01
CA SER A 123 0.16 -2.16 -10.58
C SER A 123 -1.29 -1.68 -10.53
N TYR A 124 -1.71 -1.15 -9.37
CA TYR A 124 -3.03 -0.55 -9.19
C TYR A 124 -3.23 0.65 -10.12
N GLY A 125 -2.27 1.57 -10.19
CA GLY A 125 -2.31 2.74 -11.07
C GLY A 125 -2.46 2.34 -12.55
N LEU A 126 -1.79 1.28 -12.99
CA LEU A 126 -1.96 0.75 -14.34
C LEU A 126 -3.40 0.25 -14.59
N LEU A 127 -3.99 -0.47 -13.64
CA LEU A 127 -5.38 -0.93 -13.74
C LEU A 127 -6.37 0.24 -13.78
N VAL A 128 -6.12 1.29 -12.99
CA VAL A 128 -6.89 2.54 -13.04
C VAL A 128 -6.81 3.19 -14.42
N LEU A 129 -5.61 3.31 -15.00
CA LEU A 129 -5.45 3.86 -16.35
C LEU A 129 -6.21 3.03 -17.39
N LEU A 130 -6.19 1.71 -17.28
CA LEU A 130 -6.96 0.82 -18.18
C LEU A 130 -8.46 1.07 -18.06
N MET A 131 -8.99 1.25 -16.84
CA MET A 131 -10.40 1.63 -16.64
C MET A 131 -10.72 2.98 -17.26
N MET A 132 -9.83 3.96 -17.13
CA MET A 132 -10.03 5.33 -17.65
C MET A 132 -10.04 5.38 -19.18
N PHE A 133 -9.11 4.69 -19.83
CA PHE A 133 -8.91 4.79 -21.28
C PHE A 133 -9.62 3.69 -22.07
N VAL A 134 -9.94 2.55 -21.44
CA VAL A 134 -10.61 1.42 -22.09
C VAL A 134 -11.77 0.88 -21.23
N PRO A 135 -12.85 1.66 -21.02
CA PRO A 135 -13.96 1.25 -20.15
C PRO A 135 -14.63 -0.07 -20.55
N GLY A 136 -14.57 -0.44 -21.83
CA GLY A 136 -15.09 -1.72 -22.34
C GLY A 136 -14.41 -2.97 -21.76
N LEU A 137 -13.26 -2.83 -21.09
CA LEU A 137 -12.54 -3.92 -20.42
C LEU A 137 -12.84 -4.00 -18.91
N ALA A 138 -13.83 -3.28 -18.40
CA ALA A 138 -14.10 -3.19 -16.97
C ALA A 138 -14.18 -4.54 -16.25
N GLY A 139 -14.83 -5.54 -16.86
CA GLY A 139 -14.91 -6.90 -16.29
C GLY A 139 -13.54 -7.59 -16.18
N ILE A 140 -12.68 -7.44 -17.19
CA ILE A 140 -11.31 -7.99 -17.17
C ILE A 140 -10.46 -7.25 -16.13
N VAL A 141 -10.59 -5.92 -16.06
CA VAL A 141 -9.85 -5.13 -15.07
C VAL A 141 -10.26 -5.49 -13.64
N ALA A 142 -11.55 -5.76 -13.39
CA ALA A 142 -12.01 -6.26 -12.09
C ALA A 142 -11.37 -7.61 -11.72
N LEU A 143 -11.24 -8.54 -12.66
CA LEU A 143 -10.53 -9.82 -12.45
C LEU A 143 -9.05 -9.61 -12.17
N LEU A 144 -8.38 -8.71 -12.90
CA LEU A 144 -6.98 -8.37 -12.66
C LEU A 144 -6.78 -7.73 -11.28
N TRP A 145 -7.72 -6.91 -10.84
CA TRP A 145 -7.71 -6.33 -9.50
C TRP A 145 -7.82 -7.39 -8.41
N PHE A 146 -8.71 -8.37 -8.60
CA PHE A 146 -8.86 -9.50 -7.70
C PHE A 146 -7.59 -10.35 -7.64
N LEU A 147 -6.98 -10.64 -8.79
CA LEU A 147 -5.70 -11.35 -8.87
C LEU A 147 -4.56 -10.56 -8.20
N LEU A 148 -4.53 -9.23 -8.38
CA LEU A 148 -3.58 -8.36 -7.69
C LEU A 148 -3.75 -8.44 -6.18
N MET A 149 -4.99 -8.39 -5.68
CA MET A 149 -5.30 -8.53 -4.25
C MET A 149 -4.80 -9.87 -3.70
N ILE A 150 -5.09 -10.99 -4.38
CA ILE A 150 -4.57 -12.31 -3.98
C ILE A 150 -3.04 -12.32 -3.96
N THR A 151 -2.41 -11.72 -4.98
CA THR A 151 -0.94 -11.64 -5.08
C THR A 151 -0.34 -10.84 -3.93
N VAL A 152 -0.96 -9.71 -3.55
CA VAL A 152 -0.54 -8.89 -2.40
C VAL A 152 -0.67 -9.66 -1.09
N ILE A 153 -1.81 -10.33 -0.87
CA ILE A 153 -2.02 -11.16 0.33
C ILE A 153 -0.96 -12.27 0.38
N ALA A 154 -0.75 -12.98 -0.73
CA ALA A 154 0.24 -14.05 -0.81
C ALA A 154 1.66 -13.54 -0.58
N ALA A 155 2.01 -12.37 -1.14
CA ALA A 155 3.32 -11.75 -0.96
C ALA A 155 3.56 -11.32 0.49
N LEU A 156 2.61 -10.60 1.10
CA LEU A 156 2.70 -10.21 2.50
C LEU A 156 2.82 -11.43 3.40
N PHE A 157 1.97 -12.45 3.20
CA PHE A 157 2.01 -13.66 4.00
C PHE A 157 3.36 -14.38 3.90
N ARG A 158 3.86 -14.57 2.68
CA ARG A 158 5.16 -15.21 2.41
C ARG A 158 6.33 -14.45 3.03
N ILE A 159 6.36 -13.13 2.87
CA ILE A 159 7.48 -12.33 3.35
C ILE A 159 7.41 -12.19 4.87
N MET A 160 6.24 -11.92 5.44
CA MET A 160 6.07 -11.80 6.89
C MET A 160 6.41 -13.10 7.62
N ARG A 161 6.06 -14.27 7.06
CA ARG A 161 6.48 -15.57 7.60
C ARG A 161 8.00 -15.69 7.75
N MET A 162 8.78 -15.17 6.82
CA MET A 162 10.24 -15.18 6.96
C MET A 162 10.78 -14.13 7.95
N VAL A 163 10.04 -13.05 8.19
CA VAL A 163 10.44 -11.98 9.13
C VAL A 163 10.16 -12.39 10.57
N VAL A 164 8.96 -12.92 10.84
CA VAL A 164 8.49 -13.21 12.20
C VAL A 164 8.52 -14.70 12.56
N GLY A 165 8.67 -15.59 11.58
CA GLY A 165 8.73 -17.03 11.75
C GLY A 165 7.46 -17.78 11.32
N GLU A 166 7.44 -19.07 11.62
CA GLU A 166 6.51 -20.06 11.07
C GLU A 166 5.13 -20.10 11.75
N GLN A 167 4.91 -19.30 12.80
CA GLN A 167 3.66 -19.34 13.56
C GLN A 167 2.50 -18.74 12.74
N LEU A 168 1.64 -19.62 12.22
CA LEU A 168 0.54 -19.27 11.33
C LEU A 168 -0.37 -18.16 11.86
N LEU A 169 -0.76 -18.24 13.14
CA LEU A 169 -1.66 -17.26 13.76
C LEU A 169 -1.03 -15.87 13.80
N MET A 170 0.27 -15.80 14.13
CA MET A 170 1.01 -14.53 14.21
C MET A 170 1.11 -13.89 12.82
N VAL A 171 1.56 -14.66 11.81
CA VAL A 171 1.68 -14.17 10.42
C VAL A 171 0.32 -13.70 9.91
N SER A 172 -0.73 -14.50 10.12
CA SER A 172 -2.09 -14.16 9.68
C SER A 172 -2.59 -12.87 10.34
N THR A 173 -2.35 -12.70 11.64
CA THR A 173 -2.75 -11.50 12.39
C THR A 173 -2.02 -10.26 11.85
N ILE A 174 -0.71 -10.36 11.60
CA ILE A 174 0.08 -9.27 11.02
C ILE A 174 -0.45 -8.89 9.64
N VAL A 175 -0.68 -9.88 8.75
CA VAL A 175 -1.22 -9.63 7.41
C VAL A 175 -2.60 -8.98 7.47
N LEU A 176 -3.48 -9.45 8.37
CA LEU A 176 -4.80 -8.88 8.57
C LEU A 176 -4.72 -7.43 9.06
N ILE A 177 -3.84 -7.13 10.01
CA ILE A 177 -3.61 -5.76 10.52
C ILE A 177 -3.07 -4.83 9.43
N LEU A 178 -2.27 -5.35 8.50
CA LEU A 178 -1.72 -4.55 7.40
C LEU A 178 -2.77 -4.24 6.31
N LEU A 179 -3.80 -5.07 6.15
CA LEU A 179 -4.76 -4.97 5.04
C LEU A 179 -6.16 -4.49 5.46
N VAL A 180 -6.74 -5.07 6.51
CA VAL A 180 -8.14 -4.83 6.86
C VAL A 180 -8.36 -3.41 7.40
N PRO A 181 -7.54 -2.89 8.33
CA PRO A 181 -7.70 -1.54 8.84
C PRO A 181 -7.59 -0.45 7.77
N SER A 182 -6.73 -0.61 6.75
CA SER A 182 -6.62 0.37 5.65
C SER A 182 -7.89 0.40 4.81
N MET A 183 -8.51 -0.75 4.53
CA MET A 183 -9.79 -0.79 3.81
C MET A 183 -10.92 -0.09 4.59
N ILE A 184 -11.01 -0.32 5.90
CA ILE A 184 -12.05 0.28 6.75
C ILE A 184 -11.83 1.79 6.91
N ILE A 185 -10.59 2.21 7.20
CA ILE A 185 -10.30 3.62 7.48
C ILE A 185 -10.40 4.47 6.21
N ALA A 186 -10.01 3.94 5.04
CA ALA A 186 -10.15 4.63 3.76
C ALA A 186 -11.60 5.02 3.52
N GLU A 187 -12.51 4.04 3.55
CA GLU A 187 -13.94 4.28 3.31
C GLU A 187 -14.54 5.24 4.35
N LEU A 188 -14.22 5.05 5.64
CA LEU A 188 -14.71 5.93 6.71
C LEU A 188 -14.23 7.37 6.53
N LEU A 189 -12.95 7.58 6.22
CA LEU A 189 -12.39 8.90 6.01
C LEU A 189 -12.89 9.54 4.73
N GLU A 190 -13.06 8.79 3.64
CA GLU A 190 -13.62 9.30 2.39
C GLU A 190 -15.04 9.83 2.59
N ARG A 191 -15.87 9.08 3.34
CA ARG A 191 -17.23 9.49 3.71
C ARG A 191 -17.20 10.70 4.64
N TYR A 192 -16.40 10.65 5.71
CA TYR A 192 -16.29 11.73 6.71
C TYR A 192 -15.78 13.05 6.11
N LEU A 193 -14.79 12.98 5.23
CA LEU A 193 -14.22 14.14 4.55
C LEU A 193 -15.06 14.60 3.34
N GLY A 194 -16.13 13.86 2.98
CA GLY A 194 -17.01 14.22 1.88
C GLY A 194 -16.35 14.13 0.50
N VAL A 195 -15.41 13.20 0.34
CA VAL A 195 -14.74 12.89 -0.93
C VAL A 195 -15.18 11.54 -1.52
N TYR A 196 -16.07 10.83 -0.85
CA TYR A 196 -16.62 9.56 -1.33
C TYR A 196 -17.44 9.74 -2.63
N PRO A 197 -17.31 8.86 -3.64
CA PRO A 197 -17.90 9.07 -4.97
C PRO A 197 -19.40 8.80 -5.09
N GLY A 198 -19.97 7.95 -4.23
CA GLY A 198 -21.38 7.55 -4.30
C GLY A 198 -21.75 6.52 -3.25
#